data_AF-A0A366IZR1-F1
#
_entry.id   AF-A0A366IZR1-F1
#
_cell.length_a   1.000
_cell.length_b   1.000
_cell.length_c   1.000
_cell.angle_alpha   90.00
_cell.angle_beta   90.00
_cell.angle_gamma   90.00
#
_symmetry.space_group_name_H-M   'P 1'
#
loop_
_entity.id
_entity.type
_entity.pdbx_description
1 polymer ?
#
loop_
_entity_poly.entity_id
_entity_poly.type
_entity_poly.pdbx_seq_one_letter_code
_entity_poly.pdbx_strand_id
1 'polypeptide(L)'
;MYNNLLIIIGISLIAILLTYILTKRSVNKKVEGFKSIDEALTKSKEEHEELKKTNAFAEEKLSIIDKETAELQALKGQESSIKSSIREQNELFEKNQNALNDLLVNIEKNEESLDELMSSIDLYSRLEEYTSHGHFEMPEYLYETSDRYTEEIKDVRQQQKDMIKDKTAIIFPESKVISDNSAFNKKILNGQVKLMLTAFNIECDLLIGKVSPSSFGRTLERIEKLANTLEKSAAILECGFDINYIELKFEECKLQYQFMLKKQAEVAEQRLIKEQIREEQRAIKEYEKAIAEAEKEEKMYRNLLDKARDELFKATDQERSEMEQRIAILEQQLAEAEAKEERAKSMAEQTRKGHVYVISNIGSFGEDVYKIGLTRRLEPMDRVKELGDASVPFSFDVHAMIYTDDAPALESALHREFHRQRVNAVNTRKEFFNVDLEEIQEAVKKVVGTEADFKMTALAEDYYESLRLTATA
;
A
#
# COMPACT_ATOMS: atom_id res chain seq x y z
N MET A 1 -142.62 68.67 -12.06
CA MET A 1 -141.67 67.53 -12.18
C MET A 1 -140.70 67.65 -13.36
N TYR A 2 -141.03 68.36 -14.45
CA TYR A 2 -140.09 68.63 -15.56
C TYR A 2 -138.93 69.62 -15.22
N ASN A 3 -139.11 70.51 -14.23
CA ASN A 3 -138.13 71.55 -13.89
C ASN A 3 -136.77 70.99 -13.41
N ASN A 4 -136.75 69.86 -12.69
CA ASN A 4 -135.51 69.26 -12.21
C ASN A 4 -134.76 68.49 -13.30
N LEU A 5 -135.48 67.92 -14.28
CA LEU A 5 -134.86 67.26 -15.44
C LEU A 5 -134.15 68.30 -16.34
N LEU A 6 -134.75 69.48 -16.52
CA LEU A 6 -134.14 70.61 -17.24
C LEU A 6 -132.86 71.12 -16.58
N ILE A 7 -132.82 71.16 -15.24
CA ILE A 7 -131.63 71.59 -14.50
C ILE A 7 -130.50 70.55 -14.62
N ILE A 8 -130.81 69.25 -14.52
CA ILE A 8 -129.81 68.18 -14.66
C ILE A 8 -129.28 68.08 -16.09
N ILE A 9 -130.15 68.22 -17.11
CA ILE A 9 -129.74 68.30 -18.52
C ILE A 9 -128.85 69.54 -18.72
N GLY A 10 -129.24 70.69 -18.17
CA GLY A 10 -128.47 71.93 -18.22
C GLY A 10 -127.09 71.80 -17.58
N ILE A 11 -126.97 71.20 -16.40
CA ILE A 11 -125.68 70.98 -15.72
C ILE A 11 -124.82 69.98 -16.50
N SER A 12 -125.40 68.90 -17.06
CA SER A 12 -124.65 67.95 -17.88
C SER A 12 -124.13 68.59 -19.17
N LEU A 13 -124.93 69.44 -19.81
CA LEU A 13 -124.52 70.21 -20.99
C LEU A 13 -123.41 71.19 -20.65
N ILE A 14 -123.49 71.86 -19.49
CA ILE A 14 -122.44 72.77 -19.01
C ILE A 14 -121.15 72.00 -18.69
N ALA A 15 -121.22 70.80 -18.12
CA ALA A 15 -120.05 69.97 -17.83
C ALA A 15 -119.39 69.43 -19.11
N ILE A 16 -120.18 69.01 -20.10
CA ILE A 16 -119.68 68.62 -21.43
C ILE A 16 -119.05 69.82 -22.13
N LEU A 17 -119.66 71.01 -22.02
CA LEU A 17 -119.11 72.25 -22.57
C LEU A 17 -117.80 72.64 -21.89
N LEU A 18 -117.71 72.53 -20.56
CA LEU A 18 -116.50 72.82 -19.79
C LEU A 18 -115.37 71.85 -20.09
N THR A 19 -115.66 70.54 -20.19
CA THR A 19 -114.66 69.53 -20.55
C THR A 19 -114.19 69.69 -21.99
N TYR A 20 -115.09 70.01 -22.94
CA TYR A 20 -114.73 70.36 -24.31
C TYR A 20 -113.88 71.64 -24.36
N ILE A 21 -114.21 72.67 -23.59
CA ILE A 21 -113.45 73.92 -23.54
C ILE A 21 -112.06 73.70 -22.93
N LEU A 22 -111.96 72.92 -21.84
CA LEU A 22 -110.68 72.64 -21.17
C LEU A 22 -109.77 71.75 -22.03
N THR A 23 -110.32 70.73 -22.71
CA THR A 23 -109.55 69.91 -23.66
C THR A 23 -109.14 70.72 -24.89
N LYS A 24 -110.04 71.54 -25.44
CA LYS A 24 -109.72 72.46 -26.55
C LYS A 24 -108.66 73.50 -26.16
N ARG A 25 -108.68 74.02 -24.92
CA ARG A 25 -107.63 74.92 -24.42
C ARG A 25 -106.29 74.22 -24.20
N SER A 26 -106.30 72.98 -23.71
CA SER A 26 -105.08 72.17 -23.51
C SER A 26 -104.42 71.82 -24.85
N VAL A 27 -105.22 71.43 -25.84
CA VAL A 27 -104.77 71.21 -27.22
C VAL A 27 -104.28 72.53 -27.83
N ASN A 28 -105.04 73.63 -27.70
CA ASN A 28 -104.62 74.92 -28.24
C ASN A 28 -103.36 75.49 -27.57
N LYS A 29 -103.11 75.27 -26.27
CA LYS A 29 -101.86 75.68 -25.61
C LYS A 29 -100.64 74.93 -26.11
N LYS A 30 -100.78 73.66 -26.51
CA LYS A 30 -99.72 72.91 -27.21
C LYS A 30 -99.58 73.31 -28.69
N VAL A 31 -100.52 74.09 -29.21
CA VAL A 31 -100.60 74.55 -30.62
C VAL A 31 -100.33 76.05 -30.73
N GLU A 32 -99.99 76.78 -29.65
CA GLU A 32 -99.70 78.23 -29.71
C GLU A 32 -98.49 78.61 -30.59
N GLY A 33 -97.73 77.64 -31.11
CA GLY A 33 -96.72 77.84 -32.15
C GLY A 33 -97.16 77.58 -33.61
N PHE A 34 -98.38 77.07 -33.86
CA PHE A 34 -98.82 76.61 -35.19
C PHE A 34 -100.30 76.96 -35.47
N LYS A 35 -100.65 77.43 -36.67
CA LYS A 35 -102.00 77.99 -36.96
C LYS A 35 -103.07 76.91 -37.22
N SER A 36 -102.73 75.62 -37.30
CA SER A 36 -103.66 74.48 -37.45
C SER A 36 -103.04 73.15 -36.95
N ILE A 37 -103.87 72.18 -36.54
CA ILE A 37 -103.43 70.79 -36.21
C ILE A 37 -102.80 70.12 -37.44
N ASP A 38 -103.32 70.40 -38.64
CA ASP A 38 -102.73 69.88 -39.88
C ASP A 38 -101.35 70.49 -40.15
N GLU A 39 -101.12 71.75 -39.79
CA GLU A 39 -99.82 72.44 -39.97
C GLU A 39 -98.77 71.94 -38.96
N ALA A 40 -99.19 71.63 -37.72
CA ALA A 40 -98.34 70.99 -36.73
C ALA A 40 -98.02 69.53 -37.11
N LEU A 41 -98.97 68.81 -37.72
CA LEU A 41 -98.76 67.45 -38.21
C LEU A 41 -97.86 67.43 -39.44
N THR A 42 -98.00 68.36 -40.39
CA THR A 42 -97.08 68.49 -41.53
C THR A 42 -95.70 68.87 -41.07
N LYS A 43 -95.56 69.85 -40.17
CA LYS A 43 -94.24 70.25 -39.66
C LYS A 43 -93.58 69.13 -38.85
N SER A 44 -94.32 68.41 -38.02
CA SER A 44 -93.78 67.25 -37.29
C SER A 44 -93.42 66.10 -38.23
N LYS A 45 -94.16 65.89 -39.33
CA LYS A 45 -93.79 64.93 -40.38
C LYS A 45 -92.54 65.37 -41.14
N GLU A 46 -92.41 66.65 -41.44
CA GLU A 46 -91.23 67.25 -42.08
C GLU A 46 -90.00 67.13 -41.17
N GLU A 47 -90.12 67.48 -39.89
CA GLU A 47 -89.08 67.31 -38.87
C GLU A 47 -88.74 65.83 -38.67
N HIS A 48 -89.72 64.92 -38.72
CA HIS A 48 -89.46 63.49 -38.61
C HIS A 48 -88.76 62.92 -39.85
N GLU A 49 -89.14 63.37 -41.05
CA GLU A 49 -88.43 63.05 -42.29
C GLU A 49 -87.01 63.61 -42.31
N GLU A 50 -86.80 64.82 -41.78
CA GLU A 50 -85.48 65.43 -41.64
C GLU A 50 -84.61 64.70 -40.60
N LEU A 51 -85.20 64.32 -39.46
CA LEU A 51 -84.57 63.44 -38.46
C LEU A 51 -84.23 62.06 -39.03
N LYS A 52 -85.10 61.50 -39.86
CA LYS A 52 -84.88 60.21 -40.50
C LYS A 52 -83.75 60.28 -41.53
N LYS A 53 -83.67 61.38 -42.29
CA LYS A 53 -82.55 61.66 -43.20
C LYS A 53 -81.24 61.86 -42.45
N THR A 54 -81.25 62.60 -41.34
CA THR A 54 -80.04 62.83 -40.52
C THR A 54 -79.59 61.55 -39.81
N ASN A 55 -80.51 60.71 -39.33
CA ASN A 55 -80.17 59.37 -38.82
C ASN A 55 -79.61 58.46 -39.90
N ALA A 56 -80.23 58.41 -41.08
CA ALA A 56 -79.71 57.62 -42.19
C ALA A 56 -78.30 58.07 -42.60
N PHE A 57 -78.06 59.38 -42.61
CA PHE A 57 -76.73 59.95 -42.89
C PHE A 57 -75.72 59.68 -41.76
N ALA A 58 -76.17 59.71 -40.50
CA ALA A 58 -75.35 59.37 -39.35
C ALA A 58 -74.98 57.87 -39.34
N GLU A 59 -75.92 56.99 -39.66
CA GLU A 59 -75.71 55.54 -39.84
C GLU A 59 -74.74 55.27 -41.00
N GLU A 60 -74.88 55.98 -42.12
CA GLU A 60 -73.95 55.87 -43.25
C GLU A 60 -72.53 56.33 -42.87
N LYS A 61 -72.41 57.49 -42.18
CA LYS A 61 -71.11 57.95 -41.66
C LYS A 61 -70.51 57.00 -40.64
N LEU A 62 -71.31 56.44 -39.76
CA LEU A 62 -70.86 55.47 -38.76
C LEU A 62 -70.40 54.19 -39.44
N SER A 63 -71.08 53.74 -40.51
CA SER A 63 -70.63 52.62 -41.34
C SER A 63 -69.31 52.90 -42.07
N ILE A 64 -69.09 54.13 -42.55
CA ILE A 64 -67.82 54.53 -43.17
C ILE A 64 -66.71 54.57 -42.13
N ILE A 65 -66.95 55.19 -40.98
CA ILE A 65 -65.97 55.26 -39.87
C ILE A 65 -65.67 53.85 -39.34
N ASP A 66 -66.66 52.97 -39.22
CA ASP A 66 -66.45 51.58 -38.81
C ASP A 66 -65.60 50.82 -39.83
N LYS A 67 -65.78 51.08 -41.14
CA LYS A 67 -64.92 50.51 -42.19
C LYS A 67 -63.50 51.07 -42.16
N GLU A 68 -63.34 52.38 -41.97
CA GLU A 68 -62.03 53.04 -41.89
C GLU A 68 -61.28 52.69 -40.58
N THR A 69 -62.02 52.44 -39.49
CA THR A 69 -61.44 52.08 -38.18
C THR A 69 -61.39 50.57 -37.92
N ALA A 70 -61.93 49.74 -38.83
CA ALA A 70 -61.87 48.27 -38.73
C ALA A 70 -60.42 47.78 -38.65
N GLU A 71 -59.52 48.35 -39.46
CA GLU A 71 -58.09 48.02 -39.42
C GLU A 71 -57.46 48.39 -38.07
N LEU A 72 -57.87 49.51 -37.50
CA LEU A 72 -57.36 50.04 -36.23
C LEU A 72 -57.89 49.23 -35.02
N GLN A 73 -59.14 48.79 -35.08
CA GLN A 73 -59.72 47.85 -34.11
C GLN A 73 -59.07 46.46 -34.21
N ALA A 74 -58.80 45.97 -35.42
CA ALA A 74 -58.04 44.74 -35.63
C ALA A 74 -56.61 44.83 -35.09
N LEU A 75 -55.93 45.97 -35.29
CA LEU A 75 -54.59 46.23 -34.76
C LEU A 75 -54.56 46.22 -33.23
N LYS A 76 -55.56 46.82 -32.58
CA LYS A 76 -55.68 46.84 -31.11
C LYS A 76 -55.95 45.45 -30.53
N GLY A 77 -56.72 44.62 -31.25
CA GLY A 77 -56.88 43.21 -30.94
C GLY A 77 -55.56 42.44 -31.03
N GLN A 78 -54.79 42.66 -32.11
CA GLN A 78 -53.46 42.07 -32.28
C GLN A 78 -52.47 42.55 -31.21
N GLU A 79 -52.48 43.83 -30.83
CA GLU A 79 -51.63 44.38 -29.77
C GLU A 79 -51.89 43.67 -28.43
N SER A 80 -53.16 43.41 -28.09
CA SER A 80 -53.51 42.68 -26.88
C SER A 80 -53.02 41.22 -26.92
N SER A 81 -53.11 40.56 -28.08
CA SER A 81 -52.62 39.20 -28.30
C SER A 81 -51.09 39.14 -28.27
N ILE A 82 -50.40 40.11 -28.85
CA ILE A 82 -48.93 40.21 -28.85
C ILE A 82 -48.44 40.43 -27.42
N LYS A 83 -49.13 41.29 -26.64
CA LYS A 83 -48.78 41.55 -25.25
C LYS A 83 -48.93 40.31 -24.37
N SER A 84 -49.97 39.49 -24.59
CA SER A 84 -50.09 38.20 -23.89
C SER A 84 -48.99 37.23 -24.31
N SER A 85 -48.67 37.12 -25.61
CA SER A 85 -47.60 36.24 -26.08
C SER A 85 -46.21 36.65 -25.56
N ILE A 86 -45.93 37.96 -25.49
CA ILE A 86 -44.68 38.48 -24.89
C ILE A 86 -44.61 38.12 -23.40
N ARG A 87 -45.73 38.21 -22.67
CA ARG A 87 -45.77 37.84 -21.25
C ARG A 87 -45.49 36.36 -21.05
N GLU A 88 -46.13 35.51 -21.84
CA GLU A 88 -45.91 34.05 -21.81
C GLU A 88 -44.45 33.69 -22.15
N GLN A 89 -43.87 34.34 -23.16
CA GLN A 89 -42.46 34.12 -23.52
C GLN A 89 -41.50 34.60 -22.44
N ASN A 90 -41.77 35.72 -21.77
CA ASN A 90 -40.95 36.20 -20.67
C ASN A 90 -41.03 35.26 -19.46
N GLU A 91 -42.22 34.76 -19.12
CA GLU A 91 -42.37 33.76 -18.06
C GLU A 91 -41.64 32.44 -18.40
N LEU A 92 -41.66 32.04 -19.68
CA LEU A 92 -40.90 30.87 -20.14
C LEU A 92 -39.39 31.13 -20.09
N PHE A 93 -38.95 32.34 -20.45
CA PHE A 93 -37.54 32.74 -20.40
C PHE A 93 -37.01 32.73 -18.96
N GLU A 94 -37.75 33.30 -18.00
CA GLU A 94 -37.36 33.26 -16.59
C GLU A 94 -37.29 31.81 -16.06
N LYS A 95 -38.24 30.95 -16.43
CA LYS A 95 -38.18 29.53 -16.07
C LYS A 95 -36.94 28.84 -16.63
N ASN A 96 -36.63 29.08 -17.90
CA ASN A 96 -35.44 28.50 -18.53
C ASN A 96 -34.14 29.04 -17.94
N GLN A 97 -34.11 30.32 -17.57
CA GLN A 97 -32.95 30.93 -16.94
C GLN A 97 -32.70 30.37 -15.54
N ASN A 98 -33.76 30.16 -14.75
CA ASN A 98 -33.64 29.50 -13.45
C ASN A 98 -33.20 28.04 -13.59
N ALA A 99 -33.77 27.29 -14.53
CA ALA A 99 -33.36 25.91 -14.80
C ALA A 99 -31.90 25.82 -15.27
N LEU A 100 -31.42 26.79 -16.05
CA LEU A 100 -30.02 26.88 -16.47
C LEU A 100 -29.09 27.13 -15.27
N ASN A 101 -29.46 28.05 -14.38
CA ASN A 101 -28.68 28.34 -13.17
C ASN A 101 -28.62 27.12 -12.24
N ASP A 102 -29.74 26.42 -12.05
CA ASP A 102 -29.79 25.19 -11.26
C ASP A 102 -28.91 24.09 -11.89
N LEU A 103 -28.92 23.96 -13.21
CA LEU A 103 -28.05 23.04 -13.94
C LEU A 103 -26.56 23.40 -13.78
N LEU A 104 -26.20 24.68 -13.84
CA LEU A 104 -24.82 25.14 -13.64
C LEU A 104 -24.32 24.81 -12.23
N VAL A 105 -25.12 25.07 -11.20
CA VAL A 105 -24.79 24.72 -9.80
C VAL A 105 -24.63 23.20 -9.63
N ASN A 106 -25.45 22.41 -10.31
CA ASN A 106 -25.34 20.95 -10.28
C ASN A 106 -24.10 20.44 -11.05
N ILE A 107 -23.73 21.09 -12.15
CA ILE A 107 -22.48 20.78 -12.88
C ILE A 107 -21.27 21.05 -11.98
N GLU A 108 -21.21 22.22 -11.34
CA GLU A 108 -20.11 22.58 -10.43
C GLU A 108 -19.99 21.59 -9.27
N LYS A 109 -21.10 21.19 -8.64
CA LYS A 109 -21.10 20.15 -7.59
C LYS A 109 -20.67 18.77 -8.10
N ASN A 110 -21.07 18.42 -9.31
CA ASN A 110 -20.68 17.14 -9.92
C ASN A 110 -19.21 17.15 -10.30
N GLU A 111 -18.66 18.28 -10.75
CA GLU A 111 -17.22 18.47 -11.00
C GLU A 111 -16.43 18.36 -9.70
N GLU A 112 -16.84 19.02 -8.61
CA GLU A 112 -16.22 18.86 -7.28
C GLU A 112 -16.28 17.40 -6.80
N SER A 113 -17.44 16.74 -6.95
CA SER A 113 -17.61 15.33 -6.57
C SER A 113 -16.76 14.41 -7.44
N LEU A 114 -16.57 14.74 -8.73
CA LEU A 114 -15.76 13.98 -9.66
C LEU A 114 -14.27 14.17 -9.39
N ASP A 115 -13.83 15.37 -9.01
CA ASP A 115 -12.48 15.64 -8.54
C ASP A 115 -12.17 14.90 -7.22
N GLU A 116 -13.12 14.87 -6.28
CA GLU A 116 -13.00 14.06 -5.07
C GLU A 116 -12.95 12.56 -5.39
N LEU A 117 -13.79 12.09 -6.32
CA LEU A 117 -13.81 10.69 -6.73
C LEU A 117 -12.52 10.32 -7.49
N MET A 118 -12.01 11.19 -8.38
CA MET A 118 -10.75 11.00 -9.10
C MET A 118 -9.57 11.01 -8.14
N SER A 119 -9.55 11.93 -7.16
CA SER A 119 -8.57 11.91 -6.09
C SER A 119 -8.64 10.63 -5.26
N SER A 120 -9.82 10.04 -5.09
CA SER A 120 -9.97 8.74 -4.41
C SER A 120 -9.52 7.56 -5.29
N ILE A 121 -9.86 7.55 -6.58
CA ILE A 121 -9.55 6.46 -7.53
C ILE A 121 -8.06 6.39 -7.86
N ASP A 122 -7.37 7.54 -7.96
CA ASP A 122 -5.93 7.59 -8.20
C ASP A 122 -5.12 7.09 -6.99
N LEU A 123 -5.62 7.30 -5.77
CA LEU A 123 -5.02 6.83 -4.53
C LEU A 123 -5.27 5.33 -4.29
N TYR A 124 -6.52 4.87 -4.49
CA TYR A 124 -6.91 3.49 -4.18
C TYR A 124 -6.42 2.47 -5.21
N SER A 125 -6.35 2.79 -6.51
CA SER A 125 -5.85 1.82 -7.50
C SER A 125 -4.36 1.50 -7.31
N ARG A 126 -3.56 2.48 -6.89
CA ARG A 126 -2.12 2.33 -6.64
C ARG A 126 -1.86 1.57 -5.34
N LEU A 127 -2.62 1.88 -4.28
CA LEU A 127 -2.53 1.16 -3.02
C LEU A 127 -3.02 -0.29 -3.17
N GLU A 128 -4.04 -0.56 -3.99
CA GLU A 128 -4.41 -1.91 -4.42
C GLU A 128 -3.30 -2.58 -5.22
N GLU A 129 -2.55 -1.90 -6.08
CA GLU A 129 -1.41 -2.51 -6.77
C GLU A 129 -0.29 -2.95 -5.80
N TYR A 130 -0.01 -2.16 -4.76
CA TYR A 130 0.93 -2.49 -3.69
C TYR A 130 0.39 -3.47 -2.63
N THR A 131 -0.93 -3.57 -2.44
CA THR A 131 -1.56 -4.43 -1.40
C THR A 131 -2.21 -5.70 -1.93
N SER A 132 -2.69 -5.71 -3.18
CA SER A 132 -3.30 -6.88 -3.85
C SER A 132 -2.25 -7.90 -4.26
N HIS A 133 -1.02 -7.47 -4.58
CA HIS A 133 0.15 -8.33 -4.69
C HIS A 133 0.75 -8.64 -3.31
N GLY A 134 -0.09 -8.90 -2.30
CA GLY A 134 0.32 -9.40 -0.98
C GLY A 134 1.07 -10.75 -1.02
N HIS A 135 1.26 -11.31 -2.21
CA HIS A 135 2.23 -12.35 -2.53
C HIS A 135 3.27 -11.78 -3.50
N PHE A 136 4.26 -11.08 -2.96
CA PHE A 136 5.46 -10.75 -3.73
C PHE A 136 6.27 -12.04 -3.88
N GLU A 137 6.30 -12.60 -5.09
CA GLU A 137 7.25 -13.65 -5.44
C GLU A 137 8.65 -13.11 -5.21
N MET A 138 9.42 -13.82 -4.39
CA MET A 138 10.85 -13.55 -4.25
C MET A 138 11.50 -13.77 -5.63
N PRO A 139 12.18 -12.77 -6.21
CA PRO A 139 12.86 -12.95 -7.48
C PRO A 139 13.87 -14.10 -7.39
N GLU A 140 13.89 -14.94 -8.43
CA GLU A 140 14.31 -16.33 -8.32
C GLU A 140 15.82 -16.56 -8.53
N TYR A 141 16.66 -15.53 -8.66
CA TYR A 141 18.11 -15.73 -8.91
C TYR A 141 19.01 -14.69 -8.21
N LEU A 142 20.06 -15.20 -7.55
CA LEU A 142 21.10 -14.58 -6.70
C LEU A 142 20.77 -14.37 -5.20
N TYR A 143 20.88 -15.49 -4.47
CA TYR A 143 21.52 -15.69 -3.16
C TYR A 143 22.27 -14.48 -2.55
N GLU A 144 22.22 -14.13 -1.27
CA GLU A 144 21.54 -14.67 -0.08
C GLU A 144 21.59 -13.68 1.11
N THR A 145 22.20 -12.50 0.96
CA THR A 145 22.52 -11.59 2.08
C THR A 145 21.77 -10.26 2.00
N SER A 146 21.58 -9.64 3.15
CA SER A 146 21.04 -8.29 3.31
C SER A 146 21.84 -7.19 2.54
N ASP A 147 23.01 -7.52 1.99
CA ASP A 147 23.84 -6.60 1.21
C ASP A 147 23.20 -6.19 -0.14
N ARG A 148 22.42 -7.07 -0.79
CA ARG A 148 21.73 -6.75 -2.06
C ARG A 148 20.83 -5.53 -1.91
N TYR A 149 19.97 -5.55 -0.89
CA TYR A 149 19.08 -4.44 -0.60
C TYR A 149 19.85 -3.15 -0.27
N THR A 150 21.07 -3.27 0.27
CA THR A 150 21.91 -2.10 0.54
C THR A 150 22.34 -1.43 -0.78
N GLU A 151 22.68 -2.19 -1.81
CA GLU A 151 22.99 -1.66 -3.14
C GLU A 151 21.72 -1.15 -3.85
N GLU A 152 20.63 -1.90 -3.84
CA GLU A 152 19.36 -1.45 -4.45
C GLU A 152 18.85 -0.14 -3.82
N ILE A 153 18.95 0.01 -2.49
CA ILE A 153 18.62 1.26 -1.81
C ILE A 153 19.56 2.40 -2.24
N LYS A 154 20.85 2.12 -2.47
CA LYS A 154 21.78 3.14 -2.99
C LYS A 154 21.38 3.57 -4.41
N ASP A 155 21.02 2.63 -5.26
CA ASP A 155 20.61 2.90 -6.65
C ASP A 155 19.34 3.74 -6.70
N VAL A 156 18.32 3.37 -5.92
CA VAL A 156 17.08 4.17 -5.81
C VAL A 156 17.38 5.57 -5.27
N ARG A 157 18.22 5.70 -4.24
CA ARG A 157 18.65 7.01 -3.74
C ARG A 157 19.45 7.81 -4.75
N GLN A 158 20.19 7.15 -5.63
CA GLN A 158 20.91 7.81 -6.71
C GLN A 158 19.94 8.36 -7.75
N GLN A 159 18.93 7.57 -8.16
CA GLN A 159 17.86 8.03 -9.06
C GLN A 159 17.11 9.25 -8.47
N GLN A 160 16.78 9.22 -7.17
CA GLN A 160 16.19 10.38 -6.49
C GLN A 160 17.10 11.62 -6.54
N LYS A 161 18.41 11.46 -6.30
CA LYS A 161 19.38 12.57 -6.38
C LYS A 161 19.49 13.13 -7.79
N ASP A 162 19.46 12.27 -8.79
CA ASP A 162 19.55 12.68 -10.20
C ASP A 162 18.30 13.49 -10.59
N MET A 163 17.10 13.08 -10.18
CA MET A 163 15.88 13.88 -10.38
C MET A 163 15.93 15.25 -9.69
N ILE A 164 16.51 15.35 -8.49
CA ILE A 164 16.71 16.63 -7.80
C ILE A 164 17.71 17.52 -8.56
N LYS A 165 18.80 16.92 -9.05
CA LYS A 165 19.85 17.62 -9.80
C LYS A 165 19.34 18.14 -11.14
N ASP A 166 18.55 17.33 -11.83
CA ASP A 166 17.94 17.64 -13.13
C ASP A 166 16.67 18.50 -12.99
N LYS A 167 16.25 18.78 -11.74
CA LYS A 167 15.07 19.59 -11.38
C LYS A 167 13.75 19.04 -11.91
N THR A 168 13.68 17.72 -12.08
CA THR A 168 12.47 17.02 -12.51
C THR A 168 11.64 16.49 -11.34
N ALA A 169 12.17 16.51 -10.11
CA ALA A 169 11.48 16.02 -8.92
C ALA A 169 10.23 16.85 -8.51
N ILE A 170 10.14 18.11 -8.92
CA ILE A 170 8.98 18.99 -8.70
C ILE A 170 8.60 19.64 -10.03
N ILE A 171 7.32 19.53 -10.39
CA ILE A 171 6.70 20.15 -11.54
C ILE A 171 6.19 21.53 -11.11
N PHE A 172 6.56 22.58 -11.84
CA PHE A 172 6.06 23.93 -11.62
C PHE A 172 6.06 24.74 -12.94
N PRO A 173 5.12 25.68 -13.12
CA PRO A 173 5.05 26.49 -14.33
C PRO A 173 6.12 27.59 -14.35
N GLU A 174 7.10 27.48 -15.25
CA GLU A 174 8.18 28.48 -15.40
C GLU A 174 7.68 29.89 -15.77
N SER A 175 6.49 29.98 -16.37
CA SER A 175 5.86 31.21 -16.84
C SER A 175 4.95 31.88 -15.80
N LYS A 176 4.85 31.36 -14.57
CA LYS A 176 3.96 31.95 -13.55
C LYS A 176 4.38 33.38 -13.20
N VAL A 177 3.44 34.31 -13.33
CA VAL A 177 3.64 35.71 -12.99
C VAL A 177 3.15 35.95 -11.57
N ILE A 178 4.10 36.17 -10.65
CA ILE A 178 3.83 36.51 -9.24
C ILE A 178 3.99 38.02 -9.02
N SER A 179 4.98 38.60 -9.69
CA SER A 179 5.25 40.04 -9.77
C SER A 179 5.73 40.44 -11.16
N ASP A 180 5.85 41.75 -11.39
CA ASP A 180 6.35 42.34 -12.64
C ASP A 180 7.82 41.97 -12.93
N ASN A 181 8.54 41.42 -11.96
CA ASN A 181 9.93 41.01 -12.11
C ASN A 181 10.06 39.48 -12.28
N SER A 182 10.35 39.06 -13.52
CA SER A 182 10.56 37.65 -13.86
C SER A 182 11.69 36.97 -13.06
N ALA A 183 12.79 37.67 -12.77
CA ALA A 183 13.89 37.12 -11.98
C ALA A 183 13.48 36.89 -10.51
N PHE A 184 12.63 37.77 -9.97
CA PHE A 184 12.08 37.61 -8.63
C PHE A 184 11.11 36.44 -8.55
N ASN A 185 10.25 36.26 -9.55
CA ASN A 185 9.32 35.12 -9.64
C ASN A 185 10.07 33.78 -9.67
N LYS A 186 11.12 33.68 -10.51
CA LYS A 186 12.00 32.49 -10.53
C LYS A 186 12.65 32.23 -9.18
N LYS A 187 13.05 33.27 -8.44
CA LYS A 187 13.66 33.13 -7.11
C LYS A 187 12.67 32.57 -6.09
N ILE A 188 11.42 33.03 -6.12
CA ILE A 188 10.34 32.52 -5.25
C ILE A 188 10.08 31.03 -5.54
N LEU A 189 9.86 30.69 -6.82
CA LEU A 189 9.58 29.30 -7.22
C LEU A 189 10.71 28.35 -6.84
N ASN A 190 11.96 28.71 -7.13
CA ASN A 190 13.12 27.89 -6.71
C ASN A 190 13.23 27.75 -5.18
N GLY A 191 12.86 28.80 -4.43
CA GLY A 191 12.81 28.75 -2.97
C GLY A 191 11.74 27.78 -2.46
N GLN A 192 10.55 27.82 -3.06
CA GLN A 192 9.45 26.91 -2.73
C GLN A 192 9.79 25.46 -3.06
N VAL A 193 10.33 25.19 -4.25
CA VAL A 193 10.80 23.86 -4.68
C VAL A 193 11.80 23.31 -3.68
N LYS A 194 12.80 24.12 -3.29
CA LYS A 194 13.80 23.71 -2.30
C LYS A 194 13.18 23.39 -0.94
N LEU A 195 12.22 24.20 -0.47
CA LEU A 195 11.54 23.98 0.80
C LEU A 195 10.73 22.68 0.78
N MET A 196 9.94 22.45 -0.28
CA MET A 196 9.15 21.23 -0.47
C MET A 196 10.03 19.98 -0.49
N LEU A 197 11.09 19.96 -1.30
CA LEU A 197 12.04 18.84 -1.35
C LEU A 197 12.70 18.58 0.00
N THR A 198 13.12 19.64 0.69
CA THR A 198 13.81 19.50 1.98
C THR A 198 12.86 18.92 3.03
N ALA A 199 11.64 19.47 3.15
CA ALA A 199 10.65 19.01 4.11
C ALA A 199 10.22 17.56 3.82
N PHE A 200 9.96 17.25 2.55
CA PHE A 200 9.54 15.92 2.13
C PHE A 200 10.62 14.87 2.40
N ASN A 201 11.86 15.13 1.99
CA ASN A 201 12.95 14.17 2.12
C ASN A 201 13.31 13.90 3.57
N ILE A 202 13.39 14.93 4.41
CA ILE A 202 13.72 14.74 5.84
C ILE A 202 12.72 13.83 6.52
N GLU A 203 11.42 14.07 6.30
CA GLU A 203 10.37 13.28 6.94
C GLU A 203 10.30 11.87 6.34
N CYS A 204 10.45 11.72 5.02
CA CYS A 204 10.52 10.41 4.38
C CYS A 204 11.69 9.57 4.90
N ASP A 205 12.89 10.15 5.02
CA ASP A 205 14.07 9.45 5.52
C ASP A 205 13.87 9.00 6.98
N LEU A 206 13.19 9.80 7.81
CA LEU A 206 12.82 9.45 9.18
C LEU A 206 11.78 8.32 9.25
N LEU A 207 10.79 8.35 8.36
CA LEU A 207 9.73 7.37 8.26
C LEU A 207 10.28 6.01 7.77
N ILE A 208 11.03 6.02 6.67
CA ILE A 208 11.67 4.86 6.06
C ILE A 208 12.70 4.25 7.03
N GLY A 209 13.49 5.06 7.71
CA GLY A 209 14.48 4.59 8.69
C GLY A 209 13.90 3.83 9.89
N LYS A 210 12.59 3.97 10.16
CA LYS A 210 11.87 3.28 11.25
C LYS A 210 10.88 2.24 10.75
N VAL A 211 10.95 1.87 9.48
CA VAL A 211 10.02 0.90 8.90
C VAL A 211 10.23 -0.49 9.53
N SER A 212 9.11 -1.15 9.81
CA SER A 212 9.04 -2.50 10.34
C SER A 212 7.90 -3.25 9.65
N PRO A 213 7.82 -4.58 9.78
CA PRO A 213 6.73 -5.34 9.17
C PRO A 213 5.34 -4.89 9.58
N SER A 214 5.19 -4.39 10.82
CA SER A 214 3.90 -3.90 11.33
C SER A 214 3.61 -2.44 10.96
N SER A 215 4.62 -1.67 10.56
CA SER A 215 4.47 -0.25 10.20
C SER A 215 4.50 0.01 8.70
N PHE A 216 4.95 -0.93 7.87
CA PHE A 216 5.16 -0.75 6.42
C PHE A 216 4.00 -0.03 5.71
N GLY A 217 2.78 -0.59 5.75
CA GLY A 217 1.62 0.05 5.11
C GLY A 217 1.32 1.45 5.66
N ARG A 218 1.41 1.64 6.99
CA ARG A 218 1.21 2.96 7.62
C ARG A 218 2.29 3.96 7.24
N THR A 219 3.52 3.50 6.98
CA THR A 219 4.64 4.33 6.54
C THR A 219 4.41 4.82 5.12
N LEU A 220 3.96 3.95 4.21
CA LEU A 220 3.58 4.34 2.85
C LEU A 220 2.46 5.39 2.83
N GLU A 221 1.37 5.14 3.57
CA GLU A 221 0.28 6.12 3.70
C GLU A 221 0.76 7.48 4.25
N ARG A 222 1.75 7.48 5.15
CA ARG A 222 2.30 8.72 5.70
C ARG A 222 3.15 9.48 4.70
N ILE A 223 3.95 8.78 3.89
CA ILE A 223 4.74 9.39 2.80
C ILE A 223 3.79 10.06 1.81
N GLU A 224 2.71 9.37 1.42
CA GLU A 224 1.68 9.91 0.54
C GLU A 224 0.95 11.13 1.12
N LYS A 225 0.47 11.02 2.37
CA LYS A 225 -0.20 12.14 3.06
C LYS A 225 0.72 13.35 3.18
N LEU A 226 2.01 13.13 3.39
CA LEU A 226 3.01 14.20 3.46
C LEU A 226 3.16 14.90 2.11
N ALA A 227 3.30 14.16 1.00
CA ALA A 227 3.35 14.72 -0.35
C ALA A 227 2.11 15.58 -0.61
N ASN A 228 0.91 15.01 -0.43
CA ASN A 228 -0.36 15.70 -0.59
C ASN A 228 -0.48 16.98 0.25
N THR A 229 0.00 16.96 1.50
CA THR A 229 -0.05 18.13 2.38
C THR A 229 0.86 19.26 1.87
N LEU A 230 2.06 18.89 1.41
CA LEU A 230 3.02 19.85 0.86
C LEU A 230 2.54 20.44 -0.46
N GLU A 231 1.96 19.64 -1.35
CA GLU A 231 1.36 20.11 -2.61
C GLU A 231 0.20 21.07 -2.36
N LYS A 232 -0.72 20.72 -1.44
CA LYS A 232 -1.82 21.63 -1.05
C LYS A 232 -1.30 22.96 -0.53
N SER A 233 -0.20 22.96 0.23
CA SER A 233 0.42 24.20 0.74
C SER A 233 1.04 25.06 -0.37
N ALA A 234 1.37 24.45 -1.52
CA ALA A 234 2.01 25.10 -2.66
C ALA A 234 1.07 25.27 -3.87
N ALA A 235 -0.22 24.94 -3.74
CA ALA A 235 -1.19 24.93 -4.83
C ALA A 235 -1.34 26.29 -5.54
N ILE A 236 -1.26 27.40 -4.80
CA ILE A 236 -1.30 28.76 -5.36
C ILE A 236 -0.15 29.00 -6.37
N LEU A 237 1.00 28.38 -6.11
CA LEU A 237 2.19 28.46 -6.95
C LEU A 237 2.20 27.38 -8.05
N GLU A 238 1.19 26.50 -8.08
CA GLU A 238 1.07 25.38 -9.02
C GLU A 238 2.32 24.48 -8.99
N CYS A 239 2.91 24.30 -7.80
CA CYS A 239 4.03 23.39 -7.57
C CYS A 239 3.50 22.03 -7.06
N GLY A 240 3.89 20.95 -7.73
CA GLY A 240 3.58 19.57 -7.33
C GLY A 240 4.79 18.66 -7.47
N PHE A 241 4.82 17.53 -6.77
CA PHE A 241 5.88 16.54 -6.97
C PHE A 241 5.66 15.80 -8.29
N ASP A 242 6.77 15.38 -8.91
CA ASP A 242 6.68 14.40 -9.99
C ASP A 242 6.30 13.03 -9.41
N ILE A 243 5.41 12.33 -10.09
CA ILE A 243 4.88 11.04 -9.63
C ILE A 243 6.00 10.01 -9.49
N ASN A 244 6.94 9.97 -10.45
CA ASN A 244 8.06 9.02 -10.40
C ASN A 244 8.94 9.28 -9.17
N TYR A 245 9.06 10.54 -8.75
CA TYR A 245 9.84 10.88 -7.55
C TYR A 245 9.20 10.34 -6.27
N ILE A 246 7.87 10.38 -6.16
CA ILE A 246 7.13 9.78 -5.05
C ILE A 246 7.24 8.25 -5.10
N GLU A 247 7.12 7.64 -6.28
CA GLU A 247 7.27 6.20 -6.47
C GLU A 247 8.66 5.70 -6.04
N LEU A 248 9.72 6.44 -6.37
CA LEU A 248 11.07 6.12 -5.89
C LEU A 248 11.17 6.15 -4.35
N LYS A 249 10.37 6.96 -3.66
CA LYS A 249 10.30 6.93 -2.18
C LYS A 249 9.52 5.73 -1.66
N PHE A 250 8.49 5.27 -2.36
CA PHE A 250 7.80 4.03 -2.02
C PHE A 250 8.68 2.79 -2.25
N GLU A 251 9.40 2.73 -3.36
CA GLU A 251 10.35 1.66 -3.63
C GLU A 251 11.51 1.66 -2.62
N GLU A 252 12.04 2.83 -2.23
CA GLU A 252 13.01 2.92 -1.13
C GLU A 252 12.45 2.34 0.18
N CYS A 253 11.20 2.67 0.53
CA CYS A 253 10.53 2.16 1.72
C CYS A 253 10.36 0.62 1.68
N LYS A 254 9.99 0.08 0.51
CA LYS A 254 9.82 -1.36 0.26
C LYS A 254 11.13 -2.12 0.36
N LEU A 255 12.19 -1.63 -0.28
CA LEU A 255 13.53 -2.21 -0.19
C LEU A 255 14.05 -2.19 1.25
N GLN A 256 13.83 -1.09 1.98
CA GLN A 256 14.20 -0.99 3.39
C GLN A 256 13.43 -1.98 4.27
N TYR A 257 12.15 -2.23 3.98
CA TYR A 257 11.36 -3.25 4.66
C TYR A 257 11.89 -4.66 4.40
N GLN A 258 12.15 -5.00 3.13
CA GLN A 258 12.70 -6.31 2.74
C GLN A 258 14.09 -6.56 3.33
N PHE A 259 14.95 -5.54 3.34
CA PHE A 259 16.23 -5.57 4.05
C PHE A 259 16.08 -5.92 5.53
N MET A 260 15.14 -5.25 6.22
CA MET A 260 14.90 -5.47 7.64
C MET A 260 14.40 -6.89 7.94
N LEU A 261 13.50 -7.42 7.11
CA LEU A 261 13.04 -8.80 7.22
C LEU A 261 14.18 -9.80 7.05
N LYS A 262 14.98 -9.65 5.99
CA LYS A 262 16.08 -10.57 5.71
C LYS A 262 17.13 -10.53 6.81
N LYS A 263 17.49 -9.34 7.30
CA LYS A 263 18.41 -9.17 8.43
C LYS A 263 17.90 -9.81 9.72
N GLN A 264 16.58 -9.77 9.98
CA GLN A 264 15.99 -10.46 11.12
C GLN A 264 16.08 -11.99 10.97
N ALA A 265 15.82 -12.52 9.77
CA ALA A 265 15.97 -13.94 9.46
C ALA A 265 17.44 -14.40 9.66
N GLU A 266 18.41 -13.69 9.10
CA GLU A 266 19.84 -13.97 9.26
C GLU A 266 20.26 -13.99 10.75
N VAL A 267 19.75 -13.05 11.55
CA VAL A 267 20.04 -13.01 12.99
C VAL A 267 19.38 -14.18 13.73
N ALA A 268 18.18 -14.60 13.33
CA ALA A 268 17.50 -15.76 13.92
C ALA A 268 18.22 -17.08 13.59
N GLU A 269 18.60 -17.28 12.33
CA GLU A 269 19.40 -18.42 11.88
C GLU A 269 20.74 -18.49 12.63
N GLN A 270 21.45 -17.36 12.75
CA GLN A 270 22.69 -17.30 13.53
C GLN A 270 22.51 -17.62 15.01
N ARG A 271 21.35 -17.30 15.60
CA ARG A 271 21.04 -17.66 17.00
C ARG A 271 20.83 -19.16 17.15
N LEU A 272 20.05 -19.77 16.26
CA LEU A 272 19.80 -21.22 16.26
C LEU A 272 21.11 -22.01 16.11
N ILE A 273 21.97 -21.61 15.17
CA ILE A 273 23.29 -22.22 14.98
C ILE A 273 24.14 -22.09 16.25
N LYS A 274 24.15 -20.91 16.89
CA LYS A 274 24.90 -20.71 18.14
C LYS A 274 24.36 -21.53 19.31
N GLU A 275 23.06 -21.77 19.36
CA GLU A 275 22.41 -22.57 20.39
C GLU A 275 22.74 -24.05 20.22
N GLN A 276 22.61 -24.58 19.00
CA GLN A 276 23.04 -25.95 18.66
C GLN A 276 24.51 -26.19 19.01
N ILE A 277 25.41 -25.29 18.62
CA ILE A 277 26.85 -25.39 18.96
C ILE A 277 27.07 -25.41 20.48
N ARG A 278 26.29 -24.64 21.26
CA ARG A 278 26.42 -24.63 22.72
C ARG A 278 25.94 -25.93 23.35
N GLU A 279 24.86 -26.52 22.85
CA GLU A 279 24.36 -27.81 23.34
C GLU A 279 25.34 -28.95 23.03
N GLU A 280 25.84 -29.00 21.80
CA GLU A 280 26.88 -29.98 21.41
C GLU A 280 28.13 -29.85 22.27
N GLN A 281 28.60 -28.61 22.54
CA GLN A 281 29.75 -28.36 23.40
C GLN A 281 29.52 -28.76 24.87
N ARG A 282 28.30 -28.57 25.40
CA ARG A 282 27.96 -29.02 26.76
C ARG A 282 28.01 -30.53 26.86
N ALA A 283 27.43 -31.23 25.88
CA ALA A 283 27.45 -32.68 25.84
C ALA A 283 28.89 -33.23 25.80
N ILE A 284 29.74 -32.69 24.92
CA ILE A 284 31.16 -33.09 24.84
C ILE A 284 31.88 -32.89 26.17
N LYS A 285 31.70 -31.72 26.80
CA LYS A 285 32.35 -31.39 28.07
C LYS A 285 31.87 -32.28 29.23
N GLU A 286 30.60 -32.66 29.25
CA GLU A 286 30.07 -33.61 30.23
C GLU A 286 30.69 -35.01 30.06
N TYR A 287 30.85 -35.48 28.82
CA TYR A 287 31.55 -36.74 28.54
C TYR A 287 33.03 -36.70 28.96
N GLU A 288 33.77 -35.64 28.60
CA GLU A 288 35.17 -35.49 29.01
C GLU A 288 35.34 -35.46 30.53
N LYS A 289 34.41 -34.79 31.22
CA LYS A 289 34.41 -34.73 32.68
C LYS A 289 34.14 -36.10 33.31
N ALA A 290 33.20 -36.86 32.77
CA ALA A 290 32.89 -38.21 33.26
C ALA A 290 34.08 -39.17 33.10
N ILE A 291 34.80 -39.09 31.98
CA ILE A 291 36.03 -39.89 31.75
C ILE A 291 37.11 -39.51 32.76
N ALA A 292 37.37 -38.21 32.93
CA ALA A 292 38.39 -37.72 33.85
C ALA A 292 38.07 -38.01 35.34
N GLU A 293 36.78 -38.09 35.70
CA GLU A 293 36.34 -38.51 37.04
C GLU A 293 36.57 -40.01 37.26
N ALA A 294 36.25 -40.85 36.27
CA ALA A 294 36.49 -42.29 36.33
C ALA A 294 37.99 -42.64 36.47
N GLU A 295 38.87 -42.00 35.71
CA GLU A 295 40.33 -42.18 35.81
C GLU A 295 40.89 -41.76 37.17
N LYS A 296 40.34 -40.71 37.78
CA LYS A 296 40.74 -40.26 39.12
C LYS A 296 40.30 -41.24 40.21
N GLU A 297 39.10 -41.79 40.08
CA GLU A 297 38.53 -42.77 41.01
C GLU A 297 39.38 -44.05 41.01
N GLU A 298 39.72 -44.60 39.83
CA GLU A 298 40.61 -45.76 39.69
C GLU A 298 41.99 -45.51 40.32
N LYS A 299 42.63 -44.39 39.98
CA LYS A 299 43.94 -44.03 40.55
C LYS A 299 43.89 -43.84 42.07
N MET A 300 42.80 -43.32 42.62
CA MET A 300 42.63 -43.16 44.06
C MET A 300 42.56 -44.52 44.76
N TYR A 301 41.75 -45.45 44.27
CA TYR A 301 41.62 -46.79 44.85
C TYR A 301 42.92 -47.58 44.76
N ARG A 302 43.64 -47.50 43.63
CA ARG A 302 44.96 -48.13 43.47
C ARG A 302 45.96 -47.65 44.53
N ASN A 303 46.05 -46.33 44.74
CA ASN A 303 46.93 -45.76 45.76
C ASN A 303 46.54 -46.14 47.20
N LEU A 304 45.25 -46.25 47.51
CA LEU A 304 44.78 -46.67 48.84
C LEU A 304 45.12 -48.14 49.11
N LEU A 305 44.99 -48.97 48.09
CA LEU A 305 45.29 -50.39 48.13
C LEU A 305 46.79 -50.65 48.30
N ASP A 306 47.65 -49.91 47.59
CA ASP A 306 49.10 -49.98 47.75
C ASP A 306 49.53 -49.61 49.19
N LYS A 307 48.96 -48.54 49.76
CA LYS A 307 49.22 -48.16 51.16
C LYS A 307 48.75 -49.21 52.16
N ALA A 308 47.56 -49.78 51.95
CA ALA A 308 47.03 -50.83 52.81
C ALA A 308 47.91 -52.11 52.78
N ARG A 309 48.47 -52.45 51.60
CA ARG A 309 49.44 -53.55 51.44
C ARG A 309 50.76 -53.26 52.16
N ASP A 310 51.28 -52.04 52.06
CA ASP A 310 52.51 -51.63 52.77
C ASP A 310 52.35 -51.62 54.29
N GLU A 311 51.16 -51.27 54.80
CA GLU A 311 50.84 -51.28 56.22
C GLU A 311 50.68 -52.71 56.76
N LEU A 312 50.09 -53.63 55.98
CA LEU A 312 50.01 -55.06 56.32
C LEU A 312 51.39 -55.70 56.51
N PHE A 313 52.40 -55.28 55.74
CA PHE A 313 53.78 -55.78 55.89
C PHE A 313 54.41 -55.42 57.25
N LYS A 314 53.88 -54.40 57.94
CA LYS A 314 54.39 -53.88 59.22
C LYS A 314 53.54 -54.27 60.43
N ALA A 315 52.41 -54.96 60.23
CA ALA A 315 51.42 -55.22 61.26
C ALA A 315 51.70 -56.49 62.09
N THR A 316 51.19 -56.51 63.32
CA THR A 316 51.24 -57.67 64.23
C THR A 316 50.10 -58.67 63.95
N ASP A 317 50.24 -59.95 64.36
CA ASP A 317 49.32 -61.04 63.99
C ASP A 317 47.83 -60.78 64.35
N GLN A 318 47.54 -59.93 65.33
CA GLN A 318 46.17 -59.62 65.77
C GLN A 318 45.52 -58.49 64.96
N GLU A 319 46.31 -57.56 64.40
CA GLU A 319 45.85 -56.46 63.51
C GLU A 319 45.73 -56.92 62.06
N ARG A 320 46.39 -58.03 61.72
CA ARG A 320 46.46 -58.60 60.38
C ARG A 320 45.08 -58.97 59.82
N SER A 321 44.21 -59.57 60.63
CA SER A 321 42.88 -60.01 60.19
C SER A 321 41.96 -58.83 59.82
N GLU A 322 42.03 -57.70 60.53
CA GLU A 322 41.23 -56.51 60.22
C GLU A 322 41.77 -55.79 58.97
N MET A 323 43.09 -55.76 58.81
CA MET A 323 43.74 -55.21 57.61
C MET A 323 43.46 -56.03 56.36
N GLU A 324 43.43 -57.36 56.46
CA GLU A 324 43.06 -58.26 55.35
C GLU A 324 41.63 -58.03 54.87
N GLN A 325 40.67 -57.83 55.79
CA GLN A 325 39.29 -57.48 55.42
C GLN A 325 39.23 -56.11 54.72
N ARG A 326 40.02 -55.14 55.17
CA ARG A 326 40.08 -53.80 54.57
C ARG A 326 40.70 -53.84 53.17
N ILE A 327 41.73 -54.67 52.96
CA ILE A 327 42.33 -54.91 51.63
C ILE A 327 41.30 -55.57 50.70
N ALA A 328 40.55 -56.58 51.16
CA ALA A 328 39.53 -57.22 50.35
C ALA A 328 38.43 -56.25 49.88
N ILE A 329 38.01 -55.33 50.75
CA ILE A 329 37.05 -54.26 50.39
C ILE A 329 37.67 -53.30 49.36
N LEU A 330 38.93 -52.89 49.54
CA LEU A 330 39.63 -52.02 48.59
C LEU A 330 39.86 -52.69 47.23
N GLU A 331 40.12 -54.00 47.21
CA GLU A 331 40.25 -54.81 45.99
C GLU A 331 38.93 -54.88 45.24
N GLN A 332 37.81 -55.05 45.94
CA GLN A 332 36.48 -54.99 45.33
C GLN A 332 36.17 -53.59 44.76
N GLN A 333 36.47 -52.54 45.51
CA GLN A 333 36.25 -51.16 45.06
C GLN A 333 37.12 -50.78 43.86
N LEU A 334 38.37 -51.27 43.82
CA LEU A 334 39.24 -51.10 42.66
C LEU A 334 38.67 -51.82 41.43
N ALA A 335 38.21 -53.07 41.57
CA ALA A 335 37.60 -53.81 40.47
C ALA A 335 36.33 -53.13 39.92
N GLU A 336 35.50 -52.54 40.79
CA GLU A 336 34.34 -51.75 40.38
C GLU A 336 34.74 -50.45 39.65
N ALA A 337 35.80 -49.77 40.10
CA ALA A 337 36.33 -48.58 39.45
C ALA A 337 36.98 -48.88 38.09
N GLU A 338 37.77 -49.96 37.98
CA GLU A 338 38.36 -50.43 36.73
C GLU A 338 37.27 -50.81 35.71
N ALA A 339 36.20 -51.48 36.14
CA ALA A 339 35.08 -51.81 35.26
C ALA A 339 34.28 -50.57 34.79
N LYS A 340 34.18 -49.52 35.63
CA LYS A 340 33.59 -48.22 35.24
C LYS A 340 34.48 -47.50 34.25
N GLU A 341 35.79 -47.47 34.48
CA GLU A 341 36.77 -46.86 33.60
C GLU A 341 36.81 -47.57 32.24
N GLU A 342 36.80 -48.90 32.21
CA GLU A 342 36.79 -49.69 30.99
C GLU A 342 35.50 -49.49 30.20
N ARG A 343 34.35 -49.39 30.87
CA ARG A 343 33.09 -48.98 30.22
C ARG A 343 33.15 -47.56 29.70
N ALA A 344 33.70 -46.61 30.46
CA ALA A 344 33.84 -45.22 30.04
C ALA A 344 34.81 -45.10 28.84
N LYS A 345 35.91 -45.85 28.84
CA LYS A 345 36.88 -45.96 27.73
C LYS A 345 36.27 -46.63 26.51
N SER A 346 35.54 -47.72 26.68
CA SER A 346 34.83 -48.37 25.58
C SER A 346 33.77 -47.45 24.96
N MET A 347 33.02 -46.71 25.78
CA MET A 347 32.11 -45.67 25.30
C MET A 347 32.87 -44.52 24.63
N ALA A 348 34.02 -44.11 25.17
CA ALA A 348 34.87 -43.08 24.57
C ALA A 348 35.43 -43.51 23.21
N GLU A 349 35.92 -44.74 23.08
CA GLU A 349 36.38 -45.32 21.82
C GLU A 349 35.24 -45.48 20.82
N GLN A 350 34.06 -45.93 21.26
CA GLN A 350 32.86 -45.96 20.42
C GLN A 350 32.41 -44.56 19.98
N THR A 351 32.63 -43.53 20.80
CA THR A 351 32.25 -42.14 20.48
C THR A 351 33.32 -41.38 19.68
N ARG A 352 34.56 -41.90 19.58
CA ARG A 352 35.64 -41.40 18.72
C ARG A 352 35.62 -42.00 17.32
N LYS A 353 35.10 -43.23 17.18
CA LYS A 353 34.85 -43.86 15.88
C LYS A 353 33.90 -42.99 15.05
N GLY A 354 34.21 -42.82 13.77
CA GLY A 354 33.40 -42.02 12.88
C GLY A 354 33.99 -41.91 11.49
N HIS A 355 33.46 -40.99 10.71
CA HIS A 355 33.92 -40.71 9.36
C HIS A 355 34.43 -39.27 9.27
N VAL A 356 35.58 -39.08 8.63
CA VAL A 356 36.03 -37.77 8.18
C VAL A 356 35.63 -37.63 6.72
N TYR A 357 34.87 -36.59 6.41
CA TYR A 357 34.43 -36.29 5.05
C TYR A 357 35.22 -35.13 4.47
N VAL A 358 35.41 -35.20 3.15
CA VAL A 358 35.94 -34.09 2.33
C VAL A 358 34.88 -33.78 1.28
N ILE A 359 34.34 -32.56 1.33
CA ILE A 359 33.25 -32.13 0.45
C ILE A 359 33.56 -30.77 -0.17
N SER A 360 33.03 -30.51 -1.36
CA SER A 360 33.14 -29.21 -2.04
C SER A 360 31.79 -28.74 -2.54
N ASN A 361 31.69 -27.44 -2.83
CA ASN A 361 30.51 -26.87 -3.46
C ASN A 361 30.98 -25.71 -4.35
N ILE A 362 31.22 -26.04 -5.63
CA ILE A 362 31.79 -25.11 -6.61
C ILE A 362 30.90 -23.88 -6.76
N GLY A 363 29.59 -24.06 -6.84
CA GLY A 363 28.65 -22.95 -7.05
C GLY A 363 28.56 -21.97 -5.87
N SER A 364 28.92 -22.39 -4.65
CA SER A 364 28.88 -21.52 -3.46
C SER A 364 30.24 -20.94 -3.08
N PHE A 365 31.31 -21.73 -3.22
CA PHE A 365 32.62 -21.40 -2.66
C PHE A 365 33.74 -21.30 -3.70
N GLY A 366 33.48 -21.66 -4.95
CA GLY A 366 34.47 -21.68 -6.03
C GLY A 366 35.24 -23.00 -6.13
N GLU A 367 36.12 -23.07 -7.13
CA GLU A 367 37.02 -24.21 -7.37
C GLU A 367 38.10 -24.30 -6.28
N ASP A 368 38.59 -25.52 -6.03
CA ASP A 368 39.66 -25.85 -5.06
C ASP A 368 39.37 -25.41 -3.61
N VAL A 369 38.09 -25.24 -3.25
CA VAL A 369 37.66 -24.98 -1.87
C VAL A 369 36.95 -26.20 -1.29
N TYR A 370 37.58 -26.80 -0.28
CA TYR A 370 37.10 -28.01 0.36
C TYR A 370 36.78 -27.78 1.84
N LYS A 371 35.69 -28.40 2.29
CA LYS A 371 35.37 -28.55 3.70
C LYS A 371 35.85 -29.91 4.19
N ILE A 372 36.65 -29.90 5.26
CA ILE A 372 37.10 -31.10 5.97
C ILE A 372 36.42 -31.12 7.33
N GLY A 373 35.57 -32.12 7.58
CA GLY A 373 34.86 -32.26 8.84
C GLY A 373 34.62 -33.72 9.20
N LEU A 374 34.06 -33.96 10.38
CA LEU A 374 33.74 -35.31 10.85
C LEU A 374 32.24 -35.51 11.06
N THR A 375 31.81 -36.77 10.96
CA THR A 375 30.46 -37.21 11.29
C THR A 375 30.51 -38.54 12.03
N ARG A 376 29.60 -38.70 12.99
CA ARG A 376 29.43 -39.92 13.78
C ARG A 376 28.08 -40.59 13.52
N ARG A 377 27.36 -40.14 12.50
CA ARG A 377 26.07 -40.71 12.12
C ARG A 377 26.23 -42.12 11.59
N LEU A 378 25.18 -42.91 11.77
CA LEU A 378 25.09 -44.26 11.22
C LEU A 378 25.22 -44.24 9.70
N GLU A 379 24.53 -43.30 9.05
CA GLU A 379 24.62 -43.00 7.63
C GLU A 379 25.37 -41.67 7.42
N PRO A 380 26.67 -41.70 7.02
CA PRO A 380 27.49 -40.49 6.90
C PRO A 380 26.96 -39.50 5.86
N MET A 381 26.31 -40.00 4.80
CA MET A 381 25.73 -39.20 3.73
C MET A 381 24.59 -38.31 4.20
N ASP A 382 23.86 -38.67 5.25
CA ASP A 382 22.79 -37.82 5.80
C ASP A 382 23.35 -36.52 6.37
N ARG A 383 24.56 -36.55 6.93
CA ARG A 383 25.21 -35.33 7.41
C ARG A 383 25.56 -34.40 6.25
N VAL A 384 26.00 -34.95 5.13
CA VAL A 384 26.33 -34.15 3.94
C VAL A 384 25.08 -33.46 3.39
N LYS A 385 23.95 -34.19 3.32
CA LYS A 385 22.66 -33.63 2.89
C LYS A 385 22.20 -32.48 3.78
N GLU A 386 22.22 -32.66 5.11
CA GLU A 386 21.87 -31.59 6.04
C GLU A 386 22.74 -30.34 5.92
N LEU A 387 24.04 -30.52 5.63
CA LEU A 387 24.94 -29.39 5.42
C LEU A 387 24.61 -28.64 4.13
N GLY A 388 24.15 -29.35 3.09
CA GLY A 388 23.63 -28.77 1.85
C GLY A 388 22.33 -28.01 2.07
N ASP A 389 21.35 -28.62 2.74
CA ASP A 389 20.00 -28.06 2.90
C ASP A 389 19.94 -26.81 3.79
N ALA A 390 20.90 -26.65 4.70
CA ALA A 390 20.79 -25.64 5.75
C ALA A 390 21.20 -24.22 5.32
N SER A 391 22.11 -24.05 4.35
CA SER A 391 22.79 -22.75 4.17
C SER A 391 23.55 -22.56 2.84
N VAL A 392 23.33 -23.37 1.80
CA VAL A 392 24.01 -23.20 0.51
C VAL A 392 23.08 -23.41 -0.69
N PRO A 393 23.31 -22.70 -1.81
CA PRO A 393 22.50 -22.74 -3.03
C PRO A 393 22.49 -24.08 -3.77
N PHE A 394 23.56 -24.85 -3.64
CA PHE A 394 23.77 -26.11 -4.36
C PHE A 394 24.13 -27.22 -3.37
N SER A 395 23.91 -28.48 -3.77
CA SER A 395 24.35 -29.62 -2.96
C SER A 395 25.87 -29.73 -2.91
N PHE A 396 26.39 -30.35 -1.85
CA PHE A 396 27.82 -30.65 -1.74
C PHE A 396 28.20 -31.89 -2.56
N ASP A 397 29.29 -31.79 -3.31
CA ASP A 397 29.98 -32.94 -3.91
C ASP A 397 30.85 -33.63 -2.86
N VAL A 398 30.74 -34.96 -2.77
CA VAL A 398 31.54 -35.78 -1.84
C VAL A 398 32.77 -36.32 -2.54
N HIS A 399 33.93 -35.87 -2.07
CA HIS A 399 35.23 -36.32 -2.58
C HIS A 399 35.76 -37.52 -1.82
N ALA A 400 35.61 -37.54 -0.49
CA ALA A 400 36.05 -38.68 0.30
C ALA A 400 35.18 -38.88 1.54
N MET A 401 35.03 -40.14 1.96
CA MET A 401 34.39 -40.54 3.20
C MET A 401 35.29 -41.56 3.91
N ILE A 402 36.10 -41.09 4.85
CA ILE A 402 37.18 -41.86 5.45
C ILE A 402 36.73 -42.36 6.80
N TYR A 403 36.47 -43.66 6.91
CA TYR A 403 36.24 -44.30 8.21
C TYR A 403 37.54 -44.37 9.00
N THR A 404 37.49 -44.01 10.28
CA THR A 404 38.63 -44.13 11.20
C THR A 404 38.14 -44.42 12.62
N ASP A 405 38.99 -45.12 13.38
CA ASP A 405 38.75 -45.40 14.80
C ASP A 405 38.82 -44.14 15.66
N ASP A 406 39.48 -43.09 15.18
CA ASP A 406 39.60 -41.79 15.86
C ASP A 406 39.41 -40.63 14.87
N ALA A 407 38.15 -40.35 14.53
CA ALA A 407 37.78 -39.28 13.61
C ALA A 407 38.21 -37.89 14.08
N PRO A 408 38.08 -37.52 15.38
CA PRO A 408 38.58 -36.25 15.89
C PRO A 408 40.10 -36.07 15.69
N ALA A 409 40.90 -37.10 15.93
CA ALA A 409 42.34 -36.99 15.76
C ALA A 409 42.76 -36.79 14.30
N LEU A 410 42.12 -37.50 13.36
CA LEU A 410 42.38 -37.35 11.93
C LEU A 410 41.97 -35.96 11.44
N GLU A 411 40.78 -35.49 11.80
CA GLU A 411 40.29 -34.17 11.43
C GLU A 411 41.20 -33.06 11.96
N SER A 412 41.59 -33.12 13.23
CA SER A 412 42.45 -32.13 13.85
C SER A 412 43.88 -32.15 13.31
N ALA A 413 44.35 -33.30 12.82
CA ALA A 413 45.63 -33.40 12.11
C ALA A 413 45.57 -32.68 10.76
N LEU A 414 44.52 -32.93 9.95
CA LEU A 414 44.33 -32.26 8.66
C LEU A 414 44.14 -30.75 8.81
N HIS A 415 43.37 -30.33 9.82
CA HIS A 415 43.14 -28.91 10.12
C HIS A 415 44.40 -28.14 10.52
N ARG A 416 45.37 -28.83 11.13
CA ARG A 416 46.67 -28.29 11.52
C ARG A 416 47.61 -28.23 10.32
N GLU A 417 47.61 -29.27 9.48
CA GLU A 417 48.38 -29.32 8.24
C GLU A 417 47.99 -28.16 7.31
N PHE A 418 46.67 -27.98 7.11
CA PHE A 418 46.12 -26.95 6.22
C PHE A 418 45.82 -25.61 6.91
N HIS A 419 46.42 -25.34 8.08
CA HIS A 419 46.09 -24.14 8.85
C HIS A 419 46.33 -22.84 8.08
N ARG A 420 47.36 -22.80 7.22
CA ARG A 420 47.71 -21.62 6.41
C ARG A 420 46.81 -21.44 5.19
N GLN A 421 46.15 -22.50 4.75
CA GLN A 421 45.25 -22.54 3.58
C GLN A 421 43.78 -22.29 3.95
N ARG A 422 43.49 -21.89 5.20
CA ARG A 422 42.12 -21.61 5.65
C ARG A 422 41.53 -20.42 4.90
N VAL A 423 40.33 -20.60 4.37
CA VAL A 423 39.57 -19.51 3.74
C VAL A 423 39.22 -18.43 4.76
N ASN A 424 38.88 -18.82 6.00
CA ASN A 424 38.60 -17.88 7.09
C ASN A 424 39.71 -17.88 8.15
N ALA A 425 40.59 -16.89 8.08
CA ALA A 425 41.71 -16.73 9.01
C ALA A 425 41.31 -16.20 10.41
N VAL A 426 40.13 -15.58 10.54
CA VAL A 426 39.67 -14.97 11.80
C VAL A 426 38.87 -15.96 12.65
N ASN A 427 37.96 -16.70 12.02
CA ASN A 427 37.15 -17.71 12.68
C ASN A 427 37.60 -19.11 12.27
N THR A 428 38.54 -19.65 13.04
CA THR A 428 39.13 -20.98 12.82
C THR A 428 38.14 -22.14 13.01
N ARG A 429 36.92 -21.89 13.50
CA ARG A 429 35.85 -22.89 13.56
C ARG A 429 35.18 -23.12 12.20
N LYS A 430 35.49 -22.30 11.20
CA LYS A 430 35.07 -22.54 9.81
C LYS A 430 36.16 -23.33 9.12
N GLU A 431 35.80 -24.55 8.73
CA GLU A 431 36.73 -25.62 8.34
C GLU A 431 36.81 -25.75 6.82
N PHE A 432 36.90 -24.60 6.14
CA PHE A 432 37.06 -24.52 4.69
C PHE A 432 38.50 -24.14 4.36
N PHE A 433 39.07 -24.83 3.38
CA PHE A 433 40.47 -24.74 2.99
C PHE A 433 40.55 -24.57 1.48
N ASN A 434 41.38 -23.63 1.02
CA ASN A 434 41.71 -23.47 -0.39
C ASN A 434 43.00 -24.26 -0.66
N VAL A 435 42.83 -25.46 -1.21
CA VAL A 435 43.91 -26.45 -1.33
C VAL A 435 43.55 -27.49 -2.39
N ASP A 436 44.54 -28.01 -3.10
CA ASP A 436 44.33 -29.05 -4.10
C ASP A 436 43.89 -30.37 -3.44
N LEU A 437 42.94 -31.07 -4.07
CA LEU A 437 42.41 -32.32 -3.53
C LEU A 437 43.48 -33.42 -3.41
N GLU A 438 44.48 -33.39 -4.30
CA GLU A 438 45.63 -34.28 -4.28
C GLU A 438 46.48 -34.10 -3.01
N GLU A 439 46.66 -32.84 -2.55
CA GLU A 439 47.35 -32.55 -1.29
C GLU A 439 46.57 -33.08 -0.09
N ILE A 440 45.22 -32.98 -0.11
CA ILE A 440 44.36 -33.56 0.93
C ILE A 440 44.52 -35.09 0.95
N GLN A 441 44.50 -35.74 -0.20
CA GLN A 441 44.68 -37.19 -0.30
C GLN A 441 46.05 -37.62 0.26
N GLU A 442 47.12 -36.89 -0.08
CA GLU A 442 48.46 -37.18 0.42
C GLU A 442 48.55 -36.98 1.95
N ALA A 443 47.94 -35.92 2.48
CA ALA A 443 47.88 -35.66 3.92
C ALA A 443 47.12 -36.77 4.67
N VAL A 444 45.99 -37.23 4.13
CA VAL A 444 45.24 -38.37 4.69
C VAL A 444 46.09 -39.64 4.67
N LYS A 445 46.79 -39.92 3.56
CA LYS A 445 47.67 -41.09 3.43
C LYS A 445 48.81 -41.07 4.44
N LYS A 446 49.38 -39.89 4.74
CA LYS A 446 50.42 -39.71 5.77
C LYS A 446 49.92 -40.01 7.18
N VAL A 447 48.66 -39.67 7.49
CA VAL A 447 48.10 -39.82 8.85
C VAL A 447 47.51 -41.22 9.09
N VAL A 448 46.77 -41.76 8.12
CA VAL A 448 46.04 -43.05 8.25
C VAL A 448 46.88 -44.24 7.77
N GLY A 449 47.92 -43.98 6.96
CA GLY A 449 48.81 -45.03 6.42
C GLY A 449 48.17 -45.94 5.37
N THR A 450 46.90 -45.73 5.02
CA THR A 450 46.14 -46.53 4.05
C THR A 450 45.60 -45.62 2.93
N GLU A 451 45.48 -46.14 1.71
CA GLU A 451 44.83 -45.41 0.62
C GLU A 451 43.33 -45.33 0.85
N ALA A 452 42.84 -44.11 1.08
CA ALA A 452 41.41 -43.80 1.10
C ALA A 452 40.91 -43.55 -0.33
N ASP A 453 39.66 -43.92 -0.59
CA ASP A 453 39.01 -43.70 -1.88
C ASP A 453 38.63 -42.22 -2.04
N PHE A 454 39.16 -41.58 -3.07
CA PHE A 454 38.94 -40.16 -3.40
C PHE A 454 38.35 -40.04 -4.80
N LYS A 455 37.21 -39.36 -4.90
CA LYS A 455 36.63 -38.93 -6.17
C LYS A 455 37.23 -37.57 -6.55
N MET A 456 38.06 -37.58 -7.59
CA MET A 456 38.79 -36.37 -8.01
C MET A 456 37.92 -35.36 -8.77
N THR A 457 36.85 -35.82 -9.41
CA THR A 457 35.90 -34.97 -10.13
C THR A 457 34.72 -34.59 -9.25
N ALA A 458 34.52 -33.28 -9.07
CA ALA A 458 33.25 -32.71 -8.63
C ALA A 458 32.26 -32.76 -9.80
N LEU A 459 31.03 -33.22 -9.58
CA LEU A 459 30.02 -33.29 -10.64
C LEU A 459 29.31 -31.94 -10.80
N ALA A 460 29.03 -31.26 -9.67
CA ALA A 460 28.37 -29.97 -9.61
C ALA A 460 27.20 -29.83 -10.61
N GLU A 461 26.35 -30.87 -10.71
CA GLU A 461 25.36 -31.02 -11.78
C GLU A 461 24.39 -29.83 -11.80
N ASP A 462 23.79 -29.51 -10.65
CA ASP A 462 22.85 -28.40 -10.48
C ASP A 462 23.48 -27.05 -10.85
N TYR A 463 24.76 -26.84 -10.54
CA TYR A 463 25.48 -25.60 -10.85
C TYR A 463 25.71 -25.46 -12.35
N TYR A 464 26.21 -26.51 -13.02
CA TYR A 464 26.42 -26.48 -14.47
C TYR A 464 25.12 -26.46 -15.27
N GLU A 465 24.06 -27.09 -14.77
CA GLU A 465 22.73 -27.01 -15.35
C GLU A 465 22.16 -25.58 -15.22
N SER A 466 22.29 -24.95 -14.05
CA SER A 466 21.92 -23.55 -13.84
C SER A 466 22.65 -22.61 -14.78
N LEU A 467 23.97 -22.81 -14.99
CA LEU A 467 24.76 -22.05 -15.96
C LEU A 467 24.30 -22.27 -17.41
N ARG A 468 23.91 -23.50 -17.78
CA ARG A 468 23.38 -23.80 -19.12
C ARG A 468 22.06 -23.10 -19.38
N LEU A 469 21.13 -23.18 -18.42
CA LEU A 469 19.81 -22.56 -18.52
C LEU A 469 19.90 -21.03 -18.63
N THR A 470 20.80 -20.41 -17.86
CA THR A 470 21.04 -18.96 -17.93
C THR A 470 21.79 -18.52 -19.19
N ALA A 471 22.65 -19.37 -19.78
CA ALA A 471 23.32 -19.05 -21.04
C ALA A 471 22.40 -19.18 -22.29
N THR A 472 21.26 -19.85 -22.16
CA THR A 472 20.27 -20.02 -23.23
C THR A 472 19.10 -19.03 -23.18
N ALA A 473 19.01 -18.22 -22.12
CA ALA A 473 18.08 -17.09 -21.98
C ALA A 473 18.78 -15.79 -22.41
#